data_AF-A0A7V5VVE5-F1
#
_entry.id   AF-A0A7V5VVE5-F1
#
_cell.length_a   1.000
_cell.length_b   1.000
_cell.length_c   1.000
_cell.angle_alpha   90.00
_cell.angle_beta   90.00
_cell.angle_gamma   90.00
#
_symmetry.space_group_name_H-M   'P 1'
#
loop_
_entity.id
_entity.type
_entity.pdbx_description
1 polymer ?
#
loop_
_entity_poly.entity_id
_entity_poly.type
_entity_poly.pdbx_seq_one_letter_code
_entity_poly.pdbx_strand_id
1 'polypeptide(L)'
;MARIPGTLAGAAVALRPKPGAFAAPALLLAAASAIVEAQGAAMSCTLLLWTFLSLLPQPSAPQPLLHASALALHPPIAKTQRRTVRTPSKSARKLALRRSSRRPPLHRRRPQRAIPRWTLLQDTLLDSSLRYRMYQVAGAHPLRLHLLNFTPTPTTELRLIPALPNRAEPLPELIARCDSTLPDATILAAVNGYFWSARASPVGLAASEGEALQLHRYKRWSSIAVDRYGRATIDTFLLELSVRFPSGAQLPIAGVNRRKDTAGVVLYTRFAGDTIPPPPPAPAPLGAEEELLDSVPAPAVAAAEPLELRTRKLRLRYLSSPALNARTPCLVLDTASGAVSMPLRGCVLSVGSVVAADSLPRPGDTVWLESQLLPRLRQQIVLLCSGTPRLLRAGAVRIEAAQEGTVSARFLHRRRARTAIGIDRYQRLLLLVVEQNGYSAGVTIEELARLLRRLGAVEALNLDGGSSSALCIRGLGCFGSAHPVASALAIVRKRF
;
A
#
# COMPACT_ATOMS: atom_id res chain seq x y z
N MET A 1 48.26 -43.27 -35.66
CA MET A 1 48.13 -44.04 -36.92
C MET A 1 48.01 -45.52 -36.60
N ALA A 2 47.22 -46.26 -37.38
CA ALA A 2 47.26 -47.72 -37.60
C ALA A 2 47.07 -48.75 -36.43
N ARG A 3 45.92 -49.43 -36.49
CA ARG A 3 45.71 -50.91 -36.48
C ARG A 3 45.84 -51.77 -35.20
N ILE A 4 44.66 -52.24 -34.77
CA ILE A 4 44.25 -53.51 -34.12
C ILE A 4 44.70 -54.70 -35.06
N PRO A 5 44.97 -55.98 -34.65
CA PRO A 5 44.03 -56.87 -33.94
C PRO A 5 44.55 -58.05 -33.06
N GLY A 6 43.60 -58.76 -32.41
CA GLY A 6 43.87 -60.04 -31.72
C GLY A 6 42.67 -60.61 -30.93
N THR A 7 41.80 -61.38 -31.60
CA THR A 7 40.71 -62.18 -30.98
C THR A 7 41.20 -63.50 -30.40
N LEU A 8 40.56 -64.02 -29.34
CA LEU A 8 40.46 -65.46 -29.06
C LEU A 8 39.15 -65.79 -28.32
N ALA A 9 38.68 -67.04 -28.44
CA ALA A 9 37.30 -67.42 -28.14
C ALA A 9 37.18 -68.78 -27.42
N GLY A 10 35.98 -69.06 -26.89
CA GLY A 10 35.53 -70.37 -26.39
C GLY A 10 35.40 -70.46 -24.86
N ALA A 11 34.57 -71.35 -24.30
CA ALA A 11 33.45 -72.12 -24.84
C ALA A 11 32.66 -72.74 -23.66
N ALA A 12 31.32 -72.84 -23.76
CA ALA A 12 30.52 -73.77 -22.95
C ALA A 12 29.11 -73.95 -23.56
N VAL A 13 28.62 -75.19 -23.63
CA VAL A 13 27.35 -75.54 -24.30
C VAL A 13 26.28 -75.98 -23.29
N ALA A 14 25.05 -75.58 -23.62
CA ALA A 14 23.76 -75.77 -22.95
C ALA A 14 23.43 -77.13 -22.29
N LEU A 15 22.45 -77.09 -21.38
CA LEU A 15 21.28 -78.00 -21.38
C LEU A 15 20.00 -77.26 -20.88
N ARG A 16 18.81 -77.79 -21.21
CA ARG A 16 17.51 -77.08 -21.29
C ARG A 16 16.71 -76.99 -19.97
N PRO A 17 15.66 -76.15 -19.92
CA PRO A 17 14.29 -76.71 -19.99
C PRO A 17 13.29 -75.95 -20.92
N LYS A 18 12.07 -76.50 -21.05
CA LYS A 18 10.87 -76.02 -21.81
C LYS A 18 9.62 -76.72 -21.22
N PRO A 19 8.35 -76.34 -21.54
CA PRO A 19 7.80 -75.04 -21.98
C PRO A 19 6.43 -74.66 -21.33
N GLY A 20 5.86 -73.51 -21.72
CA GLY A 20 4.43 -73.12 -21.52
C GLY A 20 4.28 -71.60 -21.26
N ALA A 21 4.20 -70.71 -22.26
CA ALA A 21 3.03 -70.37 -23.12
C ALA A 21 1.87 -69.76 -22.29
N PHE A 22 1.27 -68.59 -22.56
CA PHE A 22 1.16 -67.68 -23.73
C PHE A 22 1.17 -66.20 -23.22
N ALA A 23 1.34 -65.10 -23.97
CA ALA A 23 1.69 -64.79 -25.37
C ALA A 23 2.20 -63.31 -25.49
N ALA A 24 2.38 -62.81 -26.72
CA ALA A 24 2.64 -61.42 -27.14
C ALA A 24 1.83 -61.18 -28.47
N PRO A 25 1.89 -60.05 -29.23
CA PRO A 25 2.88 -58.97 -29.19
C PRO A 25 2.37 -57.51 -29.41
N ALA A 26 3.31 -56.58 -29.37
CA ALA A 26 3.22 -55.24 -29.96
C ALA A 26 3.93 -55.18 -31.32
N LEU A 27 3.58 -54.21 -32.18
CA LEU A 27 4.37 -53.72 -33.32
C LEU A 27 4.13 -52.21 -33.43
N LEU A 28 5.19 -51.37 -33.38
CA LEU A 28 5.96 -50.81 -34.52
C LEU A 28 5.16 -49.77 -35.35
N LEU A 29 5.71 -48.66 -35.83
CA LEU A 29 7.08 -48.10 -35.76
C LEU A 29 6.99 -46.55 -35.91
N ALA A 30 8.04 -45.82 -35.58
CA ALA A 30 8.16 -44.36 -35.77
C ALA A 30 8.31 -43.94 -37.25
N ALA A 31 7.98 -42.68 -37.58
CA ALA A 31 8.97 -41.61 -37.88
C ALA A 31 8.39 -40.38 -38.63
N ALA A 32 8.95 -39.19 -38.34
CA ALA A 32 9.04 -37.99 -39.20
C ALA A 32 7.73 -37.27 -39.64
N SER A 33 7.72 -36.05 -40.18
CA SER A 33 8.42 -34.75 -39.90
C SER A 33 7.82 -33.67 -40.84
N ALA A 34 8.09 -32.38 -40.57
CA ALA A 34 7.69 -31.18 -41.37
C ALA A 34 6.18 -30.82 -41.32
N ILE A 35 5.71 -29.61 -40.93
CA ILE A 35 5.99 -28.19 -41.32
C ILE A 35 5.05 -27.70 -42.45
N VAL A 36 4.69 -26.40 -42.42
CA VAL A 36 3.73 -25.62 -43.25
C VAL A 36 2.29 -25.68 -42.69
N GLU A 37 1.75 -24.70 -41.95
CA GLU A 37 1.52 -23.27 -42.22
C GLU A 37 0.32 -22.98 -43.15
N ALA A 38 -0.81 -22.53 -42.60
CA ALA A 38 -1.80 -21.64 -43.24
C ALA A 38 -2.89 -21.21 -42.24
N GLN A 39 -3.47 -20.02 -42.44
CA GLN A 39 -4.41 -19.37 -41.54
C GLN A 39 -5.89 -19.62 -41.93
N GLY A 40 -6.78 -19.47 -40.95
CA GLY A 40 -8.03 -18.72 -41.17
C GLY A 40 -9.28 -19.49 -41.57
N ALA A 41 -10.04 -19.96 -40.59
CA ALA A 41 -11.50 -20.05 -40.69
C ALA A 41 -12.13 -19.85 -39.30
N ALA A 42 -12.61 -18.64 -39.02
CA ALA A 42 -13.48 -18.40 -37.88
C ALA A 42 -14.92 -18.75 -38.27
N MET A 43 -15.63 -19.53 -37.45
CA MET A 43 -17.03 -19.27 -37.05
C MET A 43 -17.59 -20.35 -36.10
N SER A 44 -18.48 -19.92 -35.21
CA SER A 44 -19.48 -20.71 -34.48
C SER A 44 -18.99 -21.79 -33.49
N CYS A 45 -18.85 -21.40 -32.21
CA CYS A 45 -18.86 -22.31 -31.07
C CYS A 45 -19.62 -21.73 -29.85
N THR A 46 -20.71 -21.01 -30.13
CA THR A 46 -21.47 -20.22 -29.12
C THR A 46 -22.81 -20.86 -28.73
N LEU A 47 -22.97 -22.19 -28.93
CA LEU A 47 -24.29 -22.85 -28.82
C LEU A 47 -24.27 -24.29 -28.26
N LEU A 48 -23.20 -24.68 -27.56
CA LEU A 48 -23.05 -26.02 -26.96
C LEU A 48 -22.63 -26.02 -25.47
N LEU A 49 -22.87 -24.92 -24.74
CA LEU A 49 -22.53 -24.80 -23.32
C LEU A 49 -23.70 -24.32 -22.43
N TRP A 50 -24.95 -24.48 -22.87
CA TRP A 50 -26.13 -23.90 -22.20
C TRP A 50 -27.23 -24.91 -21.81
N THR A 51 -26.96 -26.22 -21.88
CA THR A 51 -27.93 -27.29 -21.57
C THR A 51 -27.45 -28.28 -20.51
N PHE A 52 -26.35 -27.98 -19.79
CA PHE A 52 -25.76 -28.90 -18.79
C PHE A 52 -25.48 -28.28 -17.41
N LEU A 53 -26.19 -27.21 -17.03
CA LEU A 53 -26.06 -26.57 -15.71
C LEU A 53 -27.40 -26.31 -14.99
N SER A 54 -28.35 -27.23 -15.13
CA SER A 54 -29.70 -27.13 -14.53
C SER A 54 -30.01 -28.18 -13.46
N LEU A 55 -29.00 -28.93 -12.99
CA LEU A 55 -29.15 -30.04 -12.03
C LEU A 55 -28.12 -29.98 -10.88
N LEU A 56 -28.05 -28.84 -10.19
CA LEU A 56 -27.36 -28.74 -8.88
C LEU A 56 -28.25 -28.00 -7.86
N PRO A 57 -28.44 -28.54 -6.64
CA PRO A 57 -29.31 -27.93 -5.64
C PRO A 57 -28.70 -26.66 -5.03
N GLN A 58 -29.55 -25.65 -4.82
CA GLN A 58 -29.17 -24.36 -4.22
C GLN A 58 -29.08 -24.47 -2.69
N PRO A 59 -28.07 -23.87 -2.03
CA PRO A 59 -28.02 -23.77 -0.57
C PRO A 59 -29.02 -22.72 -0.05
N SER A 60 -29.80 -23.10 0.97
CA SER A 60 -30.84 -22.27 1.58
C SER A 60 -30.27 -21.16 2.49
N ALA A 61 -30.91 -19.99 2.48
CA ALA A 61 -30.56 -18.87 3.35
C ALA A 61 -31.05 -19.10 4.80
N PRO A 62 -30.31 -18.63 5.84
CA PRO A 62 -30.71 -18.81 7.23
C PRO A 62 -31.79 -17.80 7.66
N GLN A 63 -32.83 -18.31 8.33
CA GLN A 63 -33.80 -17.48 9.08
C GLN A 63 -33.32 -17.23 10.52
N PRO A 64 -33.70 -16.10 11.15
CA PRO A 64 -33.38 -15.84 12.55
C PRO A 64 -34.32 -16.60 13.50
N LEU A 65 -33.77 -17.41 14.40
CA LEU A 65 -34.52 -18.05 15.48
C LEU A 65 -34.82 -17.04 16.60
N LEU A 66 -36.11 -16.80 16.85
CA LEU A 66 -36.60 -16.24 18.10
C LEU A 66 -36.62 -17.35 19.16
N HIS A 67 -35.97 -17.14 20.30
CA HIS A 67 -36.20 -17.94 21.51
C HIS A 67 -36.46 -17.02 22.70
N ALA A 68 -37.61 -17.22 23.33
CA ALA A 68 -37.96 -16.66 24.62
C ALA A 68 -38.04 -17.79 25.65
N SER A 69 -37.30 -17.65 26.74
CA SER A 69 -37.47 -18.29 28.07
C SER A 69 -36.55 -17.50 29.01
N ALA A 70 -37.03 -16.65 29.92
CA ALA A 70 -37.82 -16.97 31.10
C ALA A 70 -37.06 -17.88 32.09
N LEU A 71 -36.40 -17.26 33.07
CA LEU A 71 -36.03 -17.87 34.36
C LEU A 71 -35.93 -16.76 35.40
N ALA A 72 -36.73 -16.88 36.47
CA ALA A 72 -36.88 -15.86 37.50
C ALA A 72 -36.21 -16.30 38.80
N LEU A 73 -35.48 -15.38 39.47
CA LEU A 73 -35.08 -15.49 40.87
C LEU A 73 -35.07 -14.11 41.56
N HIS A 74 -36.10 -13.86 42.36
CA HIS A 74 -36.03 -13.11 43.63
C HIS A 74 -35.87 -14.15 44.76
N PRO A 75 -35.57 -13.82 46.05
CA PRO A 75 -35.76 -12.56 46.81
C PRO A 75 -34.48 -12.21 47.65
N PRO A 76 -34.48 -11.46 48.80
CA PRO A 76 -35.58 -10.82 49.52
C PRO A 76 -35.41 -9.36 49.99
N ILE A 77 -36.54 -8.87 50.50
CA ILE A 77 -36.81 -7.53 51.00
C ILE A 77 -36.34 -7.39 52.46
N ALA A 78 -35.71 -6.26 52.80
CA ALA A 78 -35.49 -5.81 54.19
C ALA A 78 -36.38 -4.60 54.53
N LYS A 79 -36.73 -4.47 55.82
CA LYS A 79 -37.91 -3.71 56.28
C LYS A 79 -37.67 -2.21 56.54
N THR A 80 -38.73 -1.44 56.28
CA THR A 80 -39.08 -0.11 56.79
C THR A 80 -38.33 0.46 58.01
N GLN A 81 -38.00 1.76 57.93
CA GLN A 81 -38.26 2.69 59.02
C GLN A 81 -38.99 3.96 58.53
N ARG A 82 -40.15 4.25 59.11
CA ARG A 82 -40.77 5.58 59.07
C ARG A 82 -40.08 6.46 60.12
N ARG A 83 -39.74 7.71 59.79
CA ARG A 83 -39.59 8.77 60.80
C ARG A 83 -40.48 9.96 60.45
N THR A 84 -40.92 10.63 61.50
CA THR A 84 -42.12 11.46 61.55
C THR A 84 -41.91 12.91 61.17
N VAL A 85 -42.98 13.46 60.61
CA VAL A 85 -43.38 14.87 60.47
C VAL A 85 -42.72 15.85 61.45
N ARG A 86 -42.23 16.98 60.92
CA ARG A 86 -42.30 18.30 61.58
C ARG A 86 -42.57 19.40 60.56
N THR A 87 -43.73 20.03 60.66
CA THR A 87 -44.10 21.26 59.93
C THR A 87 -43.90 22.50 60.81
N PRO A 88 -43.45 23.61 60.23
CA PRO A 88 -44.12 24.91 60.43
C PRO A 88 -44.40 25.56 59.05
N SER A 89 -45.61 26.01 58.75
CA SER A 89 -46.27 27.24 59.24
C SER A 89 -46.35 28.29 58.12
N LYS A 90 -47.58 28.45 57.64
CA LYS A 90 -48.15 29.46 56.74
C LYS A 90 -47.33 30.76 56.54
N SER A 91 -47.12 31.11 55.27
CA SER A 91 -47.36 32.50 54.82
C SER A 91 -47.95 32.50 53.40
N ALA A 92 -49.19 33.00 53.27
CA ALA A 92 -49.92 33.00 52.01
C ALA A 92 -49.58 34.27 51.20
N ARG A 93 -48.66 34.17 50.23
CA ARG A 93 -48.49 35.22 49.22
C ARG A 93 -49.38 34.96 48.01
N LYS A 94 -50.42 35.79 47.88
CA LYS A 94 -51.41 35.81 46.81
C LYS A 94 -50.73 36.15 45.47
N LEU A 95 -50.28 35.13 44.73
CA LEU A 95 -49.60 35.32 43.45
C LEU A 95 -50.62 35.71 42.37
N ALA A 96 -50.63 36.97 41.96
CA ALA A 96 -51.50 37.45 40.89
C ALA A 96 -51.18 36.74 39.57
N LEU A 97 -52.18 36.10 38.94
CA LEU A 97 -52.03 35.50 37.61
C LEU A 97 -51.80 36.57 36.55
N ARG A 98 -50.53 36.93 36.32
CA ARG A 98 -50.12 37.54 35.05
C ARG A 98 -50.27 36.49 33.95
N ARG A 99 -51.34 36.61 33.15
CA ARG A 99 -51.47 35.93 31.85
C ARG A 99 -50.32 36.36 30.94
N SER A 100 -49.18 35.67 31.01
CA SER A 100 -48.16 35.77 29.98
C SER A 100 -48.66 35.05 28.74
N SER A 101 -48.79 35.79 27.64
CA SER A 101 -49.10 35.23 26.33
C SER A 101 -47.89 34.45 25.82
N ARG A 102 -47.79 33.18 26.23
CA ARG A 102 -46.83 32.23 25.67
C ARG A 102 -47.15 32.02 24.19
N ARG A 103 -46.57 32.87 23.33
CA ARG A 103 -46.45 32.60 21.90
C ARG A 103 -45.78 31.22 21.76
N PRO A 104 -46.31 30.31 20.92
CA PRO A 104 -45.65 29.03 20.69
C PRO A 104 -44.23 29.28 20.16
N PRO A 105 -43.25 28.43 20.47
CA PRO A 105 -41.90 28.60 19.98
C PRO A 105 -41.95 28.60 18.45
N LEU A 106 -41.56 29.73 17.84
CA LEU A 106 -41.43 29.85 16.39
C LEU A 106 -40.55 28.70 15.90
N HIS A 107 -41.17 27.77 15.17
CA HIS A 107 -40.47 26.61 14.64
C HIS A 107 -39.50 27.12 13.58
N ARG A 108 -38.28 27.47 14.01
CA ARG A 108 -37.19 27.89 13.11
C ARG A 108 -37.01 26.77 12.11
N ARG A 109 -37.55 26.96 10.89
CA ARG A 109 -37.30 26.08 9.76
C ARG A 109 -35.79 25.89 9.70
N ARG A 110 -35.31 24.65 9.88
CA ARG A 110 -33.89 24.35 9.63
C ARG A 110 -33.61 24.87 8.22
N PRO A 111 -32.64 25.79 8.03
CA PRO A 111 -32.38 26.31 6.70
C PRO A 111 -32.08 25.11 5.81
N GLN A 112 -32.85 24.97 4.72
CA GLN A 112 -32.58 23.93 3.74
C GLN A 112 -31.16 24.16 3.26
N ARG A 113 -30.25 23.24 3.63
CA ARG A 113 -28.85 23.32 3.19
C ARG A 113 -28.87 23.26 1.67
N ALA A 114 -28.56 24.39 1.03
CA ALA A 114 -28.47 24.47 -0.42
C ALA A 114 -27.56 23.32 -0.90
N ILE A 115 -28.12 22.45 -1.75
CA ILE A 115 -27.38 21.31 -2.26
C ILE A 115 -26.23 21.89 -3.09
N PRO A 116 -24.95 21.60 -2.76
CA PRO A 116 -23.84 22.17 -3.49
C PRO A 116 -23.94 21.72 -4.94
N ARG A 117 -23.89 22.68 -5.89
CA ARG A 117 -24.00 22.41 -7.32
C ARG A 117 -22.63 21.94 -7.82
N TRP A 118 -22.60 20.75 -8.39
CA TRP A 118 -21.40 20.20 -9.02
C TRP A 118 -21.43 20.50 -10.51
N THR A 119 -20.35 21.10 -11.01
CA THR A 119 -20.13 21.32 -12.43
C THR A 119 -18.90 20.51 -12.84
N LEU A 120 -19.07 19.58 -13.77
CA LEU A 120 -17.97 18.88 -14.43
C LEU A 120 -17.36 19.85 -15.44
N LEU A 121 -16.10 20.26 -15.22
CA LEU A 121 -15.39 21.20 -16.09
C LEU A 121 -14.57 20.48 -17.17
N GLN A 122 -14.11 19.27 -16.88
CA GLN A 122 -13.33 18.45 -17.81
C GLN A 122 -13.56 16.97 -17.50
N ASP A 123 -13.71 16.15 -18.53
CA ASP A 123 -13.67 14.69 -18.48
C ASP A 123 -12.76 14.22 -19.64
N THR A 124 -11.67 13.53 -19.33
CA THR A 124 -10.65 13.14 -20.30
C THR A 124 -10.24 11.70 -20.07
N LEU A 125 -10.36 10.87 -21.10
CA LEU A 125 -9.83 9.51 -21.09
C LEU A 125 -8.34 9.58 -21.47
N LEU A 126 -7.46 9.24 -20.52
CA LEU A 126 -6.00 9.28 -20.69
C LEU A 126 -5.44 7.91 -21.12
N ASP A 127 -6.14 6.85 -20.71
CA ASP A 127 -5.91 5.44 -21.08
C ASP A 127 -7.25 4.70 -21.01
N SER A 128 -7.36 3.55 -21.66
CA SER A 128 -8.40 2.55 -21.38
C SER A 128 -8.63 2.29 -19.88
N SER A 129 -7.56 2.33 -19.08
CA SER A 129 -7.55 2.14 -17.63
C SER A 129 -7.74 3.40 -16.80
N LEU A 130 -7.54 4.59 -17.38
CA LEU A 130 -7.38 5.86 -16.67
C LEU A 130 -8.24 6.99 -17.24
N ARG A 131 -9.16 7.49 -16.42
CA ARG A 131 -9.97 8.68 -16.73
C ARG A 131 -9.71 9.78 -15.71
N TYR A 132 -9.45 10.99 -16.21
CA TYR A 132 -9.34 12.22 -15.43
C TYR A 132 -10.65 13.01 -15.47
N ARG A 133 -11.03 13.59 -14.33
CA ARG A 133 -12.13 14.55 -14.23
C ARG A 133 -11.78 15.74 -13.36
N MET A 134 -12.14 16.94 -13.82
CA MET A 134 -12.08 18.18 -13.04
C MET A 134 -13.49 18.64 -12.69
N TYR A 135 -13.75 18.91 -11.41
CA TYR A 135 -15.03 19.45 -10.94
C TYR A 135 -14.84 20.81 -10.26
N GLN A 136 -15.78 21.72 -10.50
CA GLN A 136 -16.06 22.84 -9.60
C GLN A 136 -17.30 22.50 -8.77
N VAL A 137 -17.21 22.70 -7.46
CA VAL A 137 -18.36 22.62 -6.56
C VAL A 137 -18.67 24.03 -6.07
N ALA A 138 -19.89 24.51 -6.33
CA ALA A 138 -20.36 25.80 -5.87
C ALA A 138 -21.07 25.69 -4.51
N GLY A 139 -20.92 26.73 -3.67
CA GLY A 139 -21.51 26.84 -2.34
C GLY A 139 -20.80 27.91 -1.51
N ALA A 140 -21.10 27.98 -0.21
CA ALA A 140 -20.45 28.92 0.72
C ALA A 140 -18.92 28.74 0.82
N HIS A 141 -18.42 27.57 0.45
CA HIS A 141 -17.01 27.27 0.28
C HIS A 141 -16.84 26.60 -1.10
N PRO A 142 -16.47 27.35 -2.15
CA PRO A 142 -16.26 26.76 -3.47
C PRO A 142 -15.08 25.80 -3.42
N LEU A 143 -15.12 24.73 -4.23
CA LEU A 143 -14.05 23.73 -4.31
C LEU A 143 -13.67 23.46 -5.77
N ARG A 144 -12.36 23.33 -6.01
CA ARG A 144 -11.79 22.74 -7.23
C ARG A 144 -11.27 21.35 -6.89
N LEU A 145 -11.76 20.34 -7.61
CA LEU A 145 -11.47 18.93 -7.38
C LEU A 145 -10.90 18.29 -8.64
N HIS A 146 -9.87 17.49 -8.48
CA HIS A 146 -9.25 16.70 -9.54
C HIS A 146 -9.31 15.23 -9.17
N LEU A 147 -9.94 14.42 -10.01
CA LEU A 147 -10.15 12.99 -9.78
C LEU A 147 -9.52 12.18 -10.90
N LEU A 148 -8.63 11.25 -10.54
CA LEU A 148 -8.22 10.15 -11.40
C LEU A 148 -9.02 8.90 -10.99
N ASN A 149 -9.83 8.38 -11.93
CA ASN A 149 -10.40 7.04 -11.83
C ASN A 149 -9.47 6.07 -12.58
N PHE A 150 -8.82 5.18 -11.85
CA PHE A 150 -7.84 4.23 -12.37
C PHE A 150 -8.25 2.78 -12.11
N THR A 151 -8.19 1.93 -13.12
CA THR A 151 -8.44 0.49 -13.02
C THR A 151 -7.18 -0.25 -13.49
N PRO A 152 -6.33 -0.78 -12.59
CA PRO A 152 -5.11 -1.46 -12.99
C PRO A 152 -5.33 -2.57 -14.03
N THR A 153 -4.37 -2.73 -14.93
CA THR A 153 -4.39 -3.74 -16.00
C THR A 153 -3.02 -4.43 -16.08
N PRO A 154 -2.84 -5.54 -16.85
CA PRO A 154 -1.51 -6.10 -17.08
C PRO A 154 -0.51 -5.08 -17.66
N THR A 155 -1.01 -4.07 -18.39
CA THR A 155 -0.24 -3.02 -19.05
C THR A 155 -0.13 -1.72 -18.24
N THR A 156 -0.91 -1.53 -17.17
CA THR A 156 -0.92 -0.29 -16.37
C THR A 156 -1.01 -0.55 -14.87
N GLU A 157 -0.14 0.09 -14.09
CA GLU A 157 -0.03 -0.14 -12.64
C GLU A 157 0.12 1.16 -11.84
N LEU A 158 -0.17 1.08 -10.53
CA LEU A 158 0.17 2.13 -9.59
C LEU A 158 1.56 1.84 -9.01
N ARG A 159 2.45 2.83 -9.07
CA ARG A 159 3.82 2.76 -8.55
C ARG A 159 4.07 3.92 -7.58
N LEU A 160 4.72 3.65 -6.46
CA LEU A 160 5.18 4.69 -5.52
C LEU A 160 6.59 5.11 -5.94
N ILE A 161 6.74 6.34 -6.42
CA ILE A 161 8.04 6.88 -6.82
C ILE A 161 8.55 7.85 -5.75
N PRO A 162 9.64 7.55 -5.04
CA PRO A 162 10.21 8.47 -4.06
C PRO A 162 11.04 9.57 -4.73
N ALA A 163 11.17 10.68 -4.01
CA ALA A 163 12.23 11.65 -4.28
C ALA A 163 13.62 11.04 -3.97
N LEU A 164 14.69 11.71 -4.42
CA LEU A 164 16.05 11.29 -4.10
C LEU A 164 16.32 11.30 -2.58
N PRO A 165 17.19 10.42 -2.05
CA PRO A 165 17.50 10.38 -0.61
C PRO A 165 17.89 11.75 -0.04
N ASN A 166 17.27 12.12 1.08
CA ASN A 166 17.44 13.40 1.77
C ASN A 166 17.04 14.66 0.96
N ARG A 167 16.32 14.52 -0.15
CA ARG A 167 15.84 15.65 -0.97
C ARG A 167 14.32 15.55 -1.20
N ALA A 168 13.63 16.69 -1.13
CA ALA A 168 12.29 16.83 -1.69
C ALA A 168 12.38 17.48 -3.08
N GLU A 169 11.51 17.08 -3.99
CA GLU A 169 11.50 17.53 -5.39
C GLU A 169 10.10 18.04 -5.75
N PRO A 170 9.94 19.16 -6.48
CA PRO A 170 8.65 19.54 -7.05
C PRO A 170 8.06 18.37 -7.87
N LEU A 171 6.75 18.13 -7.74
CA LEU A 171 6.10 16.99 -8.41
C LEU A 171 6.42 16.88 -9.92
N PRO A 172 6.47 17.97 -10.72
CA PRO A 172 6.84 17.87 -12.14
C PRO A 172 8.28 17.37 -12.36
N GLU A 173 9.24 17.83 -11.54
CA GLU A 173 10.65 17.44 -11.63
C GLU A 173 10.85 15.98 -11.24
N LEU A 174 10.21 15.55 -10.14
CA LEU A 174 10.22 14.16 -9.67
C LEU A 174 9.70 13.22 -10.77
N ILE A 175 8.59 13.59 -11.43
CA ILE A 175 8.03 12.83 -12.55
C ILE A 175 9.00 12.82 -13.73
N ALA A 176 9.57 13.96 -14.13
CA ALA A 176 10.49 14.03 -15.26
C ALA A 176 11.74 13.16 -15.06
N ARG A 177 12.33 13.19 -13.85
CA ARG A 177 13.46 12.34 -13.47
C ARG A 177 13.11 10.85 -13.46
N CYS A 178 11.93 10.49 -12.94
CA CYS A 178 11.49 9.10 -12.95
C CYS A 178 11.13 8.62 -14.35
N ASP A 179 10.48 9.43 -15.19
CA ASP A 179 10.10 9.05 -16.54
C ASP A 179 11.31 8.87 -17.46
N SER A 180 12.37 9.66 -17.30
CA SER A 180 13.63 9.51 -18.05
C SER A 180 14.47 8.30 -17.62
N THR A 181 14.21 7.74 -16.44
CA THR A 181 14.91 6.56 -15.88
C THR A 181 14.08 5.26 -15.96
N LEU A 182 12.89 5.31 -16.56
CA LEU A 182 12.01 4.16 -16.80
C LEU A 182 12.11 3.73 -18.27
N PRO A 183 12.99 2.76 -18.64
CA PRO A 183 13.12 2.31 -20.03
C PRO A 183 11.80 1.70 -20.56
N ASP A 184 11.22 0.80 -19.75
CA ASP A 184 10.10 -0.06 -20.13
C ASP A 184 8.73 0.54 -19.72
N ALA A 185 8.66 1.87 -19.49
CA ALA A 185 7.49 2.48 -18.87
C ALA A 185 7.26 3.96 -19.28
N THR A 186 6.10 4.49 -18.93
CA THR A 186 5.74 5.90 -19.11
C THR A 186 4.74 6.32 -18.03
N ILE A 187 5.04 7.41 -17.32
CA ILE A 187 4.13 7.97 -16.30
C ILE A 187 2.99 8.71 -17.00
N LEU A 188 1.75 8.26 -16.83
CA LEU A 188 0.56 8.92 -17.42
C LEU A 188 0.07 10.08 -16.55
N ALA A 189 0.04 9.87 -15.24
CA ALA A 189 -0.32 10.87 -14.24
C ALA A 189 0.28 10.48 -12.89
N ALA A 190 0.45 11.45 -11.99
CA ALA A 190 0.83 11.17 -10.60
C ALA A 190 0.28 12.24 -9.64
N VAL A 191 0.00 11.83 -8.40
CA VAL A 191 -0.30 12.73 -7.27
C VAL A 191 0.76 12.57 -6.20
N ASN A 192 0.91 13.51 -5.28
CA ASN A 192 1.83 13.35 -4.14
C ASN A 192 1.47 12.13 -3.25
N GLY A 193 2.49 11.56 -2.61
CA GLY A 193 2.39 10.30 -1.86
C GLY A 193 2.31 10.44 -0.35
N TYR A 194 3.19 9.72 0.35
CA TYR A 194 3.21 9.62 1.82
C TYR A 194 3.63 10.92 2.52
N PHE A 195 3.29 11.03 3.81
CA PHE A 195 3.90 12.01 4.71
C PHE A 195 5.38 11.71 4.93
N TRP A 196 6.18 12.76 5.13
CA TRP A 196 7.63 12.68 5.20
C TRP A 196 8.19 13.51 6.36
N SER A 197 9.43 13.19 6.75
CA SER A 197 10.20 13.89 7.80
C SER A 197 11.23 14.83 7.17
N ALA A 198 11.79 15.77 7.94
CA ALA A 198 12.80 16.76 7.50
C ALA A 198 13.90 16.26 6.54
N ARG A 199 14.25 14.96 6.57
CA ARG A 199 15.21 14.31 5.64
C ARG A 199 14.54 13.61 4.45
N ALA A 200 13.42 14.14 3.96
CA ALA A 200 12.58 13.56 2.90
C ALA A 200 12.21 12.06 3.08
N SER A 201 12.33 11.53 4.30
CA SER A 201 12.18 10.09 4.56
C SER A 201 10.73 9.75 4.92
N PRO A 202 10.16 8.63 4.43
CA PRO A 202 8.77 8.25 4.70
C PRO A 202 8.45 8.13 6.19
N VAL A 203 7.30 8.66 6.58
CA VAL A 203 6.70 8.51 7.92
C VAL A 203 5.64 7.41 7.86
N GLY A 204 6.02 6.22 8.36
CA GLY A 204 5.22 5.00 8.24
C GLY A 204 5.67 4.09 7.10
N LEU A 205 5.01 2.93 6.97
CA LEU A 205 5.35 1.91 5.96
C LEU A 205 5.32 2.47 4.54
N ALA A 206 6.37 2.19 3.78
CA ALA A 206 6.46 2.52 2.37
C ALA A 206 7.18 1.39 1.63
N ALA A 207 6.65 0.98 0.47
CA ALA A 207 7.23 -0.03 -0.40
C ALA A 207 6.80 0.23 -1.86
N SER A 208 7.65 -0.14 -2.82
CA SER A 208 7.37 0.03 -4.24
C SER A 208 8.10 -1.02 -5.07
N GLU A 209 7.43 -1.52 -6.11
CA GLU A 209 7.89 -2.65 -6.95
C GLU A 209 8.31 -3.87 -6.12
N GLY A 210 7.69 -4.08 -4.96
CA GLY A 210 7.97 -5.19 -4.04
C GLY A 210 9.15 -4.98 -3.08
N GLU A 211 9.92 -3.90 -3.25
CA GLU A 211 11.01 -3.52 -2.36
C GLU A 211 10.53 -2.55 -1.27
N ALA A 212 11.04 -2.72 -0.04
CA ALA A 212 10.72 -1.85 1.08
C ALA A 212 11.52 -0.52 1.02
N LEU A 213 10.83 0.61 1.19
CA LEU A 213 11.46 1.92 1.40
C LEU A 213 11.62 2.22 2.90
N GLN A 214 10.60 1.87 3.69
CA GLN A 214 10.52 2.10 5.14
C GLN A 214 9.82 0.92 5.81
N LEU A 215 10.48 0.33 6.81
CA LEU A 215 10.01 -0.82 7.57
C LEU A 215 9.15 -0.44 8.78
N HIS A 216 9.36 0.74 9.35
CA HIS A 216 8.75 1.10 10.62
C HIS A 216 7.37 1.72 10.43
N ARG A 217 6.34 1.12 11.06
CA ARG A 217 5.04 1.78 11.25
C ARG A 217 5.21 3.01 12.15
N TYR A 218 4.60 4.13 11.77
CA TYR A 218 4.47 5.31 12.62
C TYR A 218 3.11 5.28 13.34
N LYS A 219 3.11 5.46 14.66
CA LYS A 219 1.93 5.34 15.53
C LYS A 219 1.11 4.09 15.20
N ARG A 220 -0.18 4.25 14.82
CA ARG A 220 -1.04 3.18 14.29
C ARG A 220 -1.60 3.55 12.90
N TRP A 221 -0.86 4.34 12.13
CA TRP A 221 -1.29 4.83 10.82
C TRP A 221 -1.66 3.69 9.86
N SER A 222 -2.66 3.96 9.02
CA SER A 222 -3.09 3.06 7.96
C SER A 222 -2.20 3.18 6.73
N SER A 223 -2.11 2.11 5.94
CA SER A 223 -1.46 2.13 4.63
C SER A 223 -2.40 1.56 3.58
N ILE A 224 -2.31 2.06 2.35
CA ILE A 224 -2.81 1.31 1.19
C ILE A 224 -1.75 0.28 0.80
N ALA A 225 -2.17 -0.97 0.68
CA ALA A 225 -1.41 -2.09 0.14
C ALA A 225 -2.00 -2.49 -1.21
N VAL A 226 -1.17 -2.63 -2.25
CA VAL A 226 -1.60 -3.04 -3.60
C VAL A 226 -0.84 -4.28 -4.03
N ASP A 227 -1.57 -5.29 -4.51
CA ASP A 227 -0.99 -6.54 -5.01
C ASP A 227 -0.51 -6.45 -6.47
N ARG A 228 0.21 -7.47 -6.95
CA ARG A 228 0.71 -7.54 -8.33
C ARG A 228 -0.38 -7.54 -9.43
N TYR A 229 -1.65 -7.67 -9.06
CA TYR A 229 -2.81 -7.61 -9.94
C TYR A 229 -3.58 -6.28 -9.80
N GLY A 230 -3.04 -5.34 -9.02
CA GLY A 230 -3.64 -4.03 -8.78
C GLY A 230 -4.80 -4.01 -7.78
N ARG A 231 -5.11 -5.13 -7.12
CA ARG A 231 -6.12 -5.15 -6.06
C ARG A 231 -5.56 -4.47 -4.82
N ALA A 232 -6.36 -3.60 -4.22
CA ALA A 232 -5.95 -2.78 -3.11
C ALA A 232 -6.73 -3.09 -1.83
N THR A 233 -6.05 -2.91 -0.71
CA THR A 233 -6.60 -3.00 0.65
C THR A 233 -6.03 -1.86 1.47
N ILE A 234 -6.87 -1.20 2.27
CA ILE A 234 -6.44 -0.20 3.26
C ILE A 234 -6.63 -0.81 4.64
N ASP A 235 -5.55 -0.86 5.44
CA ASP A 235 -5.63 -1.13 6.88
C ASP A 235 -4.37 -0.69 7.65
N THR A 236 -4.41 -0.82 8.97
CA THR A 236 -3.23 -0.64 9.83
C THR A 236 -2.33 -1.87 9.76
N PHE A 237 -1.24 -1.79 9.00
CA PHE A 237 -0.29 -2.89 8.86
C PHE A 237 0.96 -2.75 9.75
N LEU A 238 1.54 -3.89 10.12
CA LEU A 238 2.97 -4.03 10.44
C LEU A 238 3.64 -4.78 9.30
N LEU A 239 4.90 -4.46 9.00
CA LEU A 239 5.74 -5.23 8.07
C LEU A 239 6.87 -5.87 8.87
N GLU A 240 6.96 -7.20 8.79
CA GLU A 240 8.08 -7.98 9.30
C GLU A 240 8.96 -8.39 8.12
N LEU A 241 10.28 -8.25 8.29
CA LEU A 241 11.28 -8.68 7.32
C LEU A 241 12.33 -9.54 8.01
N SER A 242 12.78 -10.58 7.33
CA SER A 242 13.89 -11.42 7.75
C SER A 242 14.69 -11.92 6.56
N VAL A 243 15.91 -12.38 6.81
CA VAL A 243 16.73 -13.10 5.83
C VAL A 243 16.97 -14.51 6.33
N ARG A 244 16.84 -15.50 5.44
CA ARG A 244 17.24 -16.89 5.66
C ARG A 244 18.51 -17.19 4.89
N PHE A 245 19.51 -17.74 5.57
CA PHE A 245 20.77 -18.21 4.98
C PHE A 245 20.68 -19.69 4.54
N PRO A 246 21.60 -20.18 3.68
CA PRO A 246 21.68 -21.59 3.29
C PRO A 246 21.79 -22.55 4.47
N SER A 247 22.44 -22.13 5.56
CA SER A 247 22.57 -22.86 6.83
C SER A 247 21.24 -23.06 7.59
N GLY A 248 20.13 -22.52 7.09
CA GLY A 248 18.82 -22.54 7.75
C GLY A 248 18.61 -21.39 8.74
N ALA A 249 19.69 -20.72 9.18
CA ALA A 249 19.63 -19.57 10.08
C ALA A 249 18.72 -18.47 9.52
N GLN A 250 17.83 -17.94 10.36
CA GLN A 250 16.91 -16.87 10.02
C GLN A 250 17.14 -15.67 10.94
N LEU A 251 17.44 -14.52 10.35
CA LEU A 251 17.79 -13.29 11.08
C LEU A 251 16.73 -12.20 10.79
N PRO A 252 16.17 -11.53 11.82
CA PRO A 252 15.26 -10.41 11.60
C PRO A 252 16.02 -9.22 11.01
N ILE A 253 15.41 -8.55 10.03
CA ILE A 253 15.92 -7.31 9.46
C ILE A 253 15.34 -6.17 10.31
N ALA A 254 16.20 -5.52 11.09
CA ALA A 254 15.81 -4.47 12.05
C ALA A 254 15.62 -3.09 11.40
N GLY A 255 16.17 -2.88 10.20
CA GLY A 255 16.10 -1.61 9.49
C GLY A 255 16.11 -1.77 7.98
N VAL A 256 15.56 -0.77 7.29
CA VAL A 256 15.56 -0.67 5.83
C VAL A 256 16.10 0.70 5.44
N ASN A 257 17.03 0.74 4.48
CA ASN A 257 17.70 1.92 3.91
C ASN A 257 18.40 2.86 4.91
N ARG A 258 18.42 2.53 6.21
CA ARG A 258 19.04 3.33 7.28
C ARG A 258 19.39 2.48 8.50
N ARG A 259 20.68 2.41 8.82
CA ARG A 259 21.21 1.91 10.09
C ARG A 259 20.99 2.92 11.24
N LYS A 260 20.75 2.40 12.45
CA LYS A 260 20.64 3.18 13.71
C LYS A 260 21.55 2.65 14.83
N ASP A 261 22.01 1.41 14.71
CA ASP A 261 22.80 0.69 15.70
C ASP A 261 23.93 -0.11 15.02
N THR A 262 24.85 -0.68 15.80
CA THR A 262 25.97 -1.50 15.30
C THR A 262 25.67 -3.00 15.22
N ALA A 263 24.54 -3.45 15.78
CA ALA A 263 24.29 -4.84 16.13
C ALA A 263 23.39 -5.58 15.12
N GLY A 264 22.33 -4.92 14.66
CA GLY A 264 21.27 -5.51 13.85
C GLY A 264 21.60 -5.64 12.36
N VAL A 265 20.75 -6.40 11.67
CA VAL A 265 20.76 -6.55 10.21
C VAL A 265 19.93 -5.44 9.57
N VAL A 266 20.47 -4.78 8.55
CA VAL A 266 19.83 -3.69 7.80
C VAL A 266 19.80 -4.04 6.31
N LEU A 267 18.62 -3.96 5.69
CA LEU A 267 18.46 -4.16 4.26
C LEU A 267 18.51 -2.83 3.52
N TYR A 268 19.43 -2.68 2.59
CA TYR A 268 19.52 -1.54 1.69
C TYR A 268 19.01 -1.95 0.31
N THR A 269 17.91 -1.33 -0.11
CA THR A 269 17.30 -1.44 -1.44
C THR A 269 17.83 -0.32 -2.34
N ARG A 270 17.52 -0.34 -3.64
CA ARG A 270 17.86 0.76 -4.56
C ARG A 270 17.35 2.14 -4.11
N PHE A 271 16.34 2.20 -3.24
CA PHE A 271 15.82 3.46 -2.69
C PHE A 271 16.74 4.12 -1.65
N ALA A 272 17.83 3.47 -1.24
CA ALA A 272 18.91 4.10 -0.50
C ALA A 272 19.86 4.93 -1.39
N GLY A 273 19.82 4.72 -2.71
CA GLY A 273 20.80 5.24 -3.66
C GLY A 273 21.83 4.19 -4.10
N ASP A 274 22.75 4.60 -4.97
CA ASP A 274 23.64 3.69 -5.69
C ASP A 274 24.87 3.23 -4.88
N THR A 275 25.13 3.85 -3.73
CA THR A 275 26.26 3.53 -2.83
C THR A 275 25.79 3.36 -1.39
N ILE A 276 26.31 2.34 -0.71
CA ILE A 276 26.00 2.00 0.69
C ILE A 276 27.29 2.04 1.53
N PRO A 277 27.40 2.89 2.57
CA PRO A 277 26.39 3.86 3.03
C PRO A 277 26.03 4.91 1.98
N PRO A 278 24.77 5.40 2.02
CA PRO A 278 24.38 6.55 1.21
C PRO A 278 25.23 7.77 1.55
N PRO A 279 25.48 8.67 0.58
CA PRO A 279 26.23 9.90 0.84
C PRO A 279 25.54 10.74 1.93
N PRO A 280 26.32 11.53 2.70
CA PRO A 280 25.76 12.40 3.73
C PRO A 280 24.76 13.39 3.11
N PRO A 281 23.69 13.76 3.83
CA PRO A 281 22.73 14.75 3.35
C PRO A 281 23.42 16.10 3.08
N ALA A 282 23.03 16.76 2.00
CA ALA A 282 23.35 18.18 1.82
C ALA A 282 22.75 19.00 2.98
N PRO A 283 23.39 20.09 3.41
CA PRO A 283 22.84 20.97 4.44
C PRO A 283 21.48 21.53 4.00
N ALA A 284 20.50 21.50 4.89
CA ALA A 284 19.17 22.00 4.62
C ALA A 284 19.18 23.54 4.46
N PRO A 285 18.40 24.13 3.54
CA PRO A 285 18.27 25.57 3.44
C PRO A 285 17.60 26.15 4.69
N LEU A 286 18.16 27.25 5.21
CA LEU A 286 17.57 28.02 6.30
C LEU A 286 16.20 28.60 5.86
N GLY A 287 15.16 28.40 6.67
CA GLY A 287 13.86 29.08 6.50
C GLY A 287 12.65 28.21 6.14
N ALA A 288 12.76 26.88 6.13
CA ALA A 288 11.59 26.02 6.03
C ALA A 288 10.79 26.01 7.36
N GLU A 289 9.75 26.85 7.48
CA GLU A 289 8.82 26.77 8.60
C GLU A 289 8.02 25.45 8.55
N GLU A 290 8.45 24.46 9.33
CA GLU A 290 7.80 23.15 9.41
C GLU A 290 6.40 23.26 10.03
N GLU A 291 5.35 22.95 9.26
CA GLU A 291 3.98 22.90 9.78
C GLU A 291 3.38 21.48 9.79
N LEU A 292 4.11 20.50 10.33
CA LEU A 292 3.55 19.15 10.58
C LEU A 292 4.13 18.41 11.81
N LEU A 293 3.24 18.11 12.76
CA LEU A 293 3.30 17.01 13.77
C LEU A 293 4.59 16.82 14.59
N ASP A 294 4.66 17.51 15.73
CA ASP A 294 5.44 17.13 16.92
C ASP A 294 6.92 16.79 16.68
N SER A 295 7.56 17.44 15.68
CA SER A 295 9.01 17.35 15.46
C SER A 295 9.77 18.14 16.54
N VAL A 296 10.27 17.44 17.56
CA VAL A 296 11.39 17.98 18.35
C VAL A 296 12.57 18.17 17.39
N PRO A 297 13.18 19.38 17.32
CA PRO A 297 14.30 19.61 16.41
C PRO A 297 15.45 18.66 16.76
N ALA A 298 15.84 17.82 15.81
CA ALA A 298 16.98 16.93 15.98
C ALA A 298 18.25 17.79 16.07
N PRO A 299 19.07 17.67 17.13
CA PRO A 299 20.28 18.45 17.25
C PRO A 299 21.23 18.17 16.09
N ALA A 300 21.97 19.19 15.67
CA ALA A 300 23.01 19.09 14.66
C ALA A 300 24.22 18.31 15.22
N VAL A 301 24.10 16.99 15.28
CA VAL A 301 25.20 16.10 15.64
C VAL A 301 26.21 16.09 14.49
N ALA A 302 27.45 16.46 14.78
CA ALA A 302 28.56 16.40 13.84
C ALA A 302 28.68 15.00 13.21
N ALA A 303 29.10 14.95 11.95
CA ALA A 303 29.18 13.70 11.19
C ALA A 303 30.31 12.79 11.69
N ALA A 304 30.04 12.05 12.77
CA ALA A 304 30.77 10.82 13.06
C ALA A 304 30.72 9.90 11.83
N GLU A 305 31.79 9.13 11.59
CA GLU A 305 31.81 8.16 10.48
C GLU A 305 30.53 7.33 10.46
N PRO A 306 29.90 7.13 9.28
CA PRO A 306 28.72 6.28 9.20
C PRO A 306 29.02 4.91 9.80
N LEU A 307 28.25 4.50 10.82
CA LEU A 307 28.35 3.17 11.47
C LEU A 307 28.43 2.04 10.44
N GLU A 308 27.74 2.26 9.33
CA GLU A 308 27.67 1.42 8.15
C GLU A 308 29.03 1.12 7.50
N LEU A 309 30.02 2.03 7.50
CA LEU A 309 31.35 1.77 6.93
C LEU A 309 32.03 0.55 7.56
N ARG A 310 31.82 0.33 8.86
CA ARG A 310 32.45 -0.74 9.66
C ARG A 310 31.70 -2.07 9.58
N THR A 311 30.50 -2.09 9.01
CA THR A 311 29.68 -3.31 8.87
C THR A 311 30.06 -4.12 7.64
N ARG A 312 29.94 -5.45 7.74
CA ARG A 312 30.06 -6.34 6.59
C ARG A 312 28.77 -6.28 5.78
N LYS A 313 28.90 -6.34 4.46
CA LYS A 313 27.82 -6.16 3.50
C LYS A 313 27.85 -7.27 2.48
N LEU A 314 26.74 -7.98 2.36
CA LEU A 314 26.50 -8.95 1.30
C LEU A 314 25.85 -8.21 0.13
N ARG A 315 26.47 -8.23 -1.04
CA ARG A 315 25.85 -7.75 -2.28
C ARG A 315 24.99 -8.87 -2.86
N LEU A 316 23.69 -8.63 -2.99
CA LEU A 316 22.69 -9.62 -3.35
C LEU A 316 22.02 -9.25 -4.67
N ARG A 317 21.86 -10.20 -5.60
CA ARG A 317 21.07 -10.05 -6.82
C ARG A 317 19.77 -10.84 -6.72
N TYR A 318 18.63 -10.21 -6.98
CA TYR A 318 17.34 -10.88 -7.00
C TYR A 318 17.28 -11.94 -8.12
N LEU A 319 16.86 -13.16 -7.78
CA LEU A 319 16.64 -14.24 -8.76
C LEU A 319 15.21 -14.26 -9.32
N SER A 320 14.30 -13.50 -8.71
CA SER A 320 12.94 -13.24 -9.17
C SER A 320 12.53 -11.82 -8.79
N SER A 321 11.57 -11.21 -9.50
CA SER A 321 11.01 -9.90 -9.09
C SER A 321 10.58 -9.93 -7.62
N PRO A 322 11.06 -9.01 -6.77
CA PRO A 322 10.71 -8.99 -5.35
C PRO A 322 9.22 -8.71 -5.14
N ALA A 323 8.71 -9.18 -4.01
CA ALA A 323 7.38 -8.82 -3.50
C ALA A 323 7.33 -8.98 -1.98
N LEU A 324 6.47 -8.18 -1.34
CA LEU A 324 6.12 -8.38 0.06
C LEU A 324 5.09 -9.51 0.20
N ASN A 325 5.04 -10.16 1.37
CA ASN A 325 4.33 -11.44 1.58
C ASN A 325 4.88 -12.59 0.72
N ALA A 326 6.17 -12.51 0.36
CA ALA A 326 6.85 -13.53 -0.42
C ALA A 326 8.25 -13.85 0.16
N ARG A 327 8.76 -15.00 -0.25
CA ARG A 327 10.15 -15.43 -0.08
C ARG A 327 10.89 -15.14 -1.38
N THR A 328 11.70 -14.09 -1.41
CA THR A 328 12.47 -13.67 -2.60
C THR A 328 13.86 -14.31 -2.54
N PRO A 329 14.20 -15.25 -3.44
CA PRO A 329 15.55 -15.78 -3.55
C PRO A 329 16.52 -14.73 -4.11
N CYS A 330 17.70 -14.63 -3.50
CA CYS A 330 18.77 -13.74 -3.91
C CYS A 330 20.11 -14.47 -3.97
N LEU A 331 20.84 -14.31 -5.08
CA LEU A 331 22.21 -14.79 -5.23
C LEU A 331 23.17 -13.85 -4.49
N VAL A 332 24.06 -14.42 -3.67
CA VAL A 332 25.19 -13.69 -3.08
C VAL A 332 26.25 -13.48 -4.17
N LEU A 333 26.52 -12.21 -4.51
CA LEU A 333 27.56 -11.84 -5.45
C LEU A 333 28.92 -11.84 -4.77
N ASP A 334 29.01 -11.18 -3.60
CA ASP A 334 30.22 -11.04 -2.80
C ASP A 334 29.90 -10.52 -1.39
N THR A 335 30.92 -10.51 -0.52
CA THR A 335 30.91 -9.86 0.79
C THR A 335 32.03 -8.84 0.86
N ALA A 336 31.74 -7.62 1.31
CA ALA A 336 32.70 -6.54 1.47
C ALA A 336 32.45 -5.71 2.75
N SER A 337 33.40 -4.84 3.10
CA SER A 337 33.27 -3.80 4.13
C SER A 337 33.48 -2.41 3.48
N GLY A 338 33.36 -1.32 4.26
CA GLY A 338 33.47 0.04 3.70
C GLY A 338 32.28 0.41 2.82
N ALA A 339 32.51 1.19 1.76
CA ALA A 339 31.49 1.57 0.79
C ALA A 339 31.33 0.52 -0.32
N VAL A 340 30.10 0.16 -0.66
CA VAL A 340 29.76 -0.80 -1.72
C VAL A 340 28.71 -0.23 -2.67
N SER A 341 28.74 -0.63 -3.94
CA SER A 341 27.71 -0.26 -4.91
C SER A 341 26.45 -1.12 -4.78
N MET A 342 25.29 -0.51 -5.08
CA MET A 342 24.01 -1.20 -5.20
C MET A 342 24.04 -2.15 -6.41
N PRO A 343 23.75 -3.46 -6.25
CA PRO A 343 23.72 -4.37 -7.39
C PRO A 343 22.55 -4.11 -8.33
N LEU A 344 22.77 -4.25 -9.65
CA LEU A 344 21.71 -4.20 -10.64
C LEU A 344 20.67 -5.30 -10.36
N ARG A 345 19.39 -4.92 -10.26
CA ARG A 345 18.27 -5.80 -9.84
C ARG A 345 18.62 -6.53 -8.54
N GLY A 346 19.06 -5.80 -7.53
CA GLY A 346 19.53 -6.36 -6.28
C GLY A 346 19.44 -5.41 -5.09
N CYS A 347 20.03 -5.84 -3.99
CA CYS A 347 20.06 -5.15 -2.71
C CYS A 347 21.39 -5.41 -1.98
N VAL A 348 21.65 -4.65 -0.93
CA VAL A 348 22.79 -4.86 -0.03
C VAL A 348 22.26 -5.22 1.35
N LEU A 349 22.69 -6.37 1.88
CA LEU A 349 22.36 -6.79 3.24
C LEU A 349 23.54 -6.48 4.16
N SER A 350 23.36 -5.50 5.02
CA SER A 350 24.32 -5.05 6.02
C SER A 350 24.15 -5.83 7.31
N VAL A 351 25.17 -6.57 7.73
CA VAL A 351 25.16 -7.37 8.95
C VAL A 351 25.95 -6.67 10.06
N GLY A 352 25.31 -6.50 11.21
CA GLY A 352 25.92 -5.93 12.41
C GLY A 352 26.73 -6.96 13.22
N SER A 353 27.32 -6.51 14.32
CA SER A 353 28.28 -7.28 15.14
C SER A 353 27.72 -8.55 15.79
N VAL A 354 26.40 -8.72 15.85
CA VAL A 354 25.75 -9.92 16.42
C VAL A 354 25.81 -11.11 15.46
N VAL A 355 26.02 -10.88 14.16
CA VAL A 355 26.11 -11.95 13.16
C VAL A 355 27.56 -12.43 13.06
N ALA A 356 27.80 -13.68 13.48
CA ALA A 356 29.13 -14.29 13.47
C ALA A 356 29.73 -14.33 12.05
N ALA A 357 31.01 -14.00 11.95
CA ALA A 357 31.78 -13.94 10.70
C ALA A 357 31.58 -15.18 9.80
N ASP A 358 31.68 -16.36 10.41
CA ASP A 358 31.71 -17.66 9.72
C ASP A 358 30.30 -18.21 9.43
N SER A 359 29.26 -17.53 9.93
CA SER A 359 27.85 -17.82 9.62
C SER A 359 27.36 -17.17 8.32
N LEU A 360 28.18 -16.32 7.70
CA LEU A 360 27.83 -15.61 6.48
C LEU A 360 27.88 -16.53 5.25
N PRO A 361 26.92 -16.42 4.33
CA PRO A 361 26.90 -17.18 3.09
C PRO A 361 28.04 -16.75 2.16
N ARG A 362 28.51 -17.68 1.33
CA ARG A 362 29.62 -17.49 0.39
C ARG A 362 29.13 -16.88 -0.93
N PRO A 363 30.01 -16.23 -1.72
CA PRO A 363 29.73 -15.91 -3.11
C PRO A 363 29.23 -17.14 -3.88
N GLY A 364 28.13 -17.00 -4.61
CA GLY A 364 27.44 -18.11 -5.29
C GLY A 364 26.29 -18.75 -4.51
N ASP A 365 26.23 -18.58 -3.19
CA ASP A 365 25.12 -19.09 -2.37
C ASP A 365 23.80 -18.36 -2.67
N THR A 366 22.67 -19.00 -2.36
CA THR A 366 21.34 -18.35 -2.37
C THR A 366 20.87 -18.06 -0.95
N VAL A 367 20.59 -16.80 -0.65
CA VAL A 367 19.83 -16.39 0.54
C VAL A 367 18.37 -16.12 0.15
N TRP A 368 17.48 -16.03 1.13
CA TRP A 368 16.09 -15.66 0.88
C TRP A 368 15.65 -14.51 1.78
N LEU A 369 15.14 -13.44 1.17
CA LEU A 369 14.45 -12.38 1.89
C LEU A 369 12.99 -12.79 2.08
N GLU A 370 12.58 -12.91 3.33
CA GLU A 370 11.24 -13.32 3.73
C GLU A 370 10.51 -12.14 4.36
N SER A 371 9.27 -11.90 3.92
CA SER A 371 8.49 -10.72 4.27
C SER A 371 7.06 -11.10 4.65
N GLN A 372 6.49 -10.40 5.63
CA GLN A 372 5.11 -10.62 6.07
C GLN A 372 4.46 -9.33 6.56
N LEU A 373 3.31 -9.00 6.00
CA LEU A 373 2.38 -8.00 6.52
C LEU A 373 1.48 -8.64 7.57
N LEU A 374 1.25 -7.92 8.68
CA LEU A 374 0.29 -8.26 9.71
C LEU A 374 -0.78 -7.15 9.81
N PRO A 375 -2.09 -7.44 9.76
CA PRO A 375 -2.70 -8.77 9.63
C PRO A 375 -2.35 -9.47 8.31
N ARG A 376 -2.26 -10.80 8.35
CA ARG A 376 -1.77 -11.62 7.23
C ARG A 376 -2.65 -11.47 5.99
N LEU A 377 -2.07 -10.94 4.92
CA LEU A 377 -2.63 -10.98 3.57
C LEU A 377 -2.04 -12.18 2.81
N ARG A 378 -2.86 -12.88 2.01
CA ARG A 378 -2.40 -13.99 1.14
C ARG A 378 -1.79 -13.48 -0.16
N GLN A 379 -2.07 -12.23 -0.51
CA GLN A 379 -1.65 -11.56 -1.73
C GLN A 379 -0.20 -11.09 -1.60
N GLN A 380 0.58 -11.26 -2.67
CA GLN A 380 1.91 -10.66 -2.79
C GLN A 380 1.79 -9.17 -3.07
N ILE A 381 2.26 -8.34 -2.15
CA ILE A 381 2.11 -6.88 -2.19
C ILE A 381 3.32 -6.25 -2.85
N VAL A 382 3.09 -5.36 -3.82
CA VAL A 382 4.13 -4.64 -4.57
C VAL A 382 4.22 -3.16 -4.22
N LEU A 383 3.18 -2.59 -3.61
CA LEU A 383 3.15 -1.20 -3.15
C LEU A 383 2.58 -1.10 -1.75
N LEU A 384 3.25 -0.33 -0.89
CA LEU A 384 2.72 0.19 0.38
C LEU A 384 2.89 1.71 0.39
N CYS A 385 1.83 2.44 0.72
CA CYS A 385 1.92 3.89 0.97
C CYS A 385 1.12 4.23 2.23
N SER A 386 1.79 4.75 3.26
CA SER A 386 1.16 5.16 4.52
C SER A 386 0.51 6.54 4.44
N GLY A 387 -0.58 6.70 5.18
CA GLY A 387 -1.31 7.94 5.32
C GLY A 387 -2.04 8.02 6.65
N THR A 388 -2.67 9.16 6.91
CA THR A 388 -3.55 9.35 8.07
C THR A 388 -4.53 10.49 7.80
N PRO A 389 -5.79 10.39 8.27
CA PRO A 389 -6.43 9.19 8.78
C PRO A 389 -7.02 8.32 7.65
N ARG A 390 -7.34 7.05 7.96
CA ARG A 390 -8.40 6.35 7.24
C ARG A 390 -9.70 7.16 7.34
N LEU A 391 -10.36 7.32 6.20
CA LEU A 391 -11.53 8.19 6.01
C LEU A 391 -12.84 7.40 5.92
N LEU A 392 -12.80 6.26 5.23
CA LEU A 392 -13.93 5.37 5.00
C LEU A 392 -13.55 3.94 5.42
N ARG A 393 -14.55 3.18 5.90
CA ARG A 393 -14.48 1.73 6.10
C ARG A 393 -15.84 1.13 5.73
N ALA A 394 -15.86 0.13 4.86
CA ALA A 394 -17.07 -0.53 4.34
C ALA A 394 -18.18 0.43 3.84
N GLY A 395 -17.79 1.51 3.14
CA GLY A 395 -18.70 2.52 2.60
C GLY A 395 -19.21 3.56 3.61
N ALA A 396 -18.95 3.37 4.90
CA ALA A 396 -19.31 4.34 5.94
C ALA A 396 -18.22 5.41 6.11
N VAL A 397 -18.62 6.66 6.40
CA VAL A 397 -17.68 7.69 6.87
C VAL A 397 -17.27 7.35 8.30
N ARG A 398 -16.02 6.94 8.47
CA ARG A 398 -15.44 6.50 9.74
C ARG A 398 -13.99 6.97 9.78
N ILE A 399 -13.79 8.13 10.40
CA ILE A 399 -12.49 8.80 10.49
C ILE A 399 -11.73 8.18 11.65
N GLU A 400 -10.66 7.43 11.37
CA GLU A 400 -9.93 6.65 12.39
C GLU A 400 -8.77 7.44 13.02
N ALA A 401 -8.78 8.77 12.93
CA ALA A 401 -7.68 9.66 13.35
C ALA A 401 -7.25 9.45 14.82
N ALA A 402 -8.20 9.29 15.73
CA ALA A 402 -7.91 9.07 17.15
C ALA A 402 -7.24 7.71 17.36
N GLN A 403 -7.70 6.66 16.69
CA GLN A 403 -7.13 5.31 16.74
C GLN A 403 -5.73 5.27 16.14
N GLU A 404 -5.49 6.06 15.10
CA GLU A 404 -4.20 6.21 14.43
C GLU A 404 -3.19 7.09 15.21
N GLY A 405 -3.65 7.84 16.22
CA GLY A 405 -2.81 8.75 17.02
C GLY A 405 -2.60 10.15 16.41
N THR A 406 -3.50 10.55 15.51
CA THR A 406 -3.50 11.84 14.82
C THR A 406 -4.48 12.79 15.49
N VAL A 407 -3.96 13.62 16.42
CA VAL A 407 -4.77 14.43 17.36
C VAL A 407 -4.80 15.94 17.06
N SER A 408 -4.03 16.42 16.10
CA SER A 408 -3.93 17.87 15.81
C SER A 408 -5.24 18.45 15.29
N ALA A 409 -5.90 19.28 16.11
CA ALA A 409 -7.15 19.94 15.75
C ALA A 409 -7.01 20.83 14.50
N ARG A 410 -5.87 21.52 14.33
CA ARG A 410 -5.54 22.31 13.13
C ARG A 410 -5.43 21.43 11.88
N PHE A 411 -4.89 20.21 12.01
CA PHE A 411 -4.85 19.25 10.90
C PHE A 411 -6.23 18.67 10.56
N LEU A 412 -7.07 18.34 11.56
CA LEU A 412 -8.36 17.69 11.34
C LEU A 412 -9.46 18.66 10.86
N HIS A 413 -9.55 19.85 11.48
CA HIS A 413 -10.70 20.75 11.35
C HIS A 413 -10.44 22.00 10.49
N ARG A 414 -9.18 22.33 10.16
CA ARG A 414 -8.91 23.43 9.21
C ARG A 414 -9.12 22.94 7.77
N ARG A 415 -9.79 23.77 6.96
CA ARG A 415 -9.80 23.59 5.50
C ARG A 415 -8.38 23.71 4.97
N ARG A 416 -7.93 22.71 4.22
CA ARG A 416 -6.66 22.70 3.48
C ARG A 416 -6.85 22.09 2.10
N ALA A 417 -5.87 22.28 1.22
CA ALA A 417 -5.69 21.36 0.11
C ALA A 417 -5.47 19.94 0.65
N ARG A 418 -5.97 18.92 -0.04
CA ARG A 418 -5.90 17.52 0.40
C ARG A 418 -5.65 16.59 -0.77
N THR A 419 -4.86 15.56 -0.52
CA THR A 419 -4.71 14.42 -1.43
C THR A 419 -5.17 13.16 -0.70
N ALA A 420 -5.90 12.30 -1.39
CA ALA A 420 -6.40 11.05 -0.85
C ALA A 420 -6.52 9.98 -1.91
N ILE A 421 -6.48 8.72 -1.47
CA ILE A 421 -6.74 7.56 -2.30
C ILE A 421 -7.95 6.79 -1.77
N GLY A 422 -8.88 6.48 -2.66
CA GLY A 422 -10.05 5.65 -2.41
C GLY A 422 -10.03 4.37 -3.24
N ILE A 423 -10.78 3.38 -2.80
CA ILE A 423 -11.04 2.13 -3.52
C ILE A 423 -12.57 2.01 -3.64
N ASP A 424 -13.10 1.77 -4.83
CA ASP A 424 -14.53 1.50 -5.02
C ASP A 424 -14.89 0.01 -4.94
N ARG A 425 -16.19 -0.30 -5.02
CA ARG A 425 -16.70 -1.68 -4.97
C ARG A 425 -16.22 -2.61 -6.11
N TYR A 426 -15.56 -2.05 -7.12
CA TYR A 426 -15.01 -2.76 -8.28
C TYR A 426 -13.47 -2.78 -8.27
N GLN A 427 -12.83 -2.48 -7.12
CA GLN A 427 -11.38 -2.40 -6.97
C GLN A 427 -10.71 -1.31 -7.83
N ARG A 428 -11.49 -0.33 -8.32
CA ARG A 428 -10.92 0.85 -8.99
C ARG A 428 -10.40 1.83 -7.97
N LEU A 429 -9.24 2.42 -8.28
CA LEU A 429 -8.56 3.41 -7.48
C LEU A 429 -9.06 4.81 -7.83
N LEU A 430 -9.35 5.60 -6.79
CA LEU A 430 -9.79 6.99 -6.88
C LEU A 430 -8.72 7.87 -6.26
N LEU A 431 -7.86 8.48 -7.06
CA LEU A 431 -6.88 9.45 -6.56
C LEU A 431 -7.51 10.84 -6.68
N LEU A 432 -7.75 11.47 -5.54
CA LEU A 432 -8.44 12.75 -5.41
C LEU A 432 -7.47 13.81 -4.89
N VAL A 433 -7.34 14.91 -5.63
CA VAL A 433 -6.70 16.15 -5.16
C VAL A 433 -7.76 17.24 -5.04
N VAL A 434 -7.76 17.92 -3.90
CA VAL A 434 -8.58 19.10 -3.61
C VAL A 434 -7.65 20.29 -3.48
N GLU A 435 -7.84 21.32 -4.30
CA GLU A 435 -6.98 22.52 -4.25
C GLU A 435 -7.33 23.43 -3.05
N GLN A 436 -6.40 24.31 -2.70
CA GLN A 436 -6.66 25.49 -1.86
C GLN A 436 -6.00 26.72 -2.48
N ASN A 437 -6.81 27.62 -3.05
CA ASN A 437 -6.41 28.82 -3.76
C ASN A 437 -7.60 29.80 -3.84
N GLY A 438 -7.49 30.89 -4.63
CA GLY A 438 -8.57 31.89 -4.77
C GLY A 438 -9.92 31.33 -5.28
N TYR A 439 -9.93 30.14 -5.90
CA TYR A 439 -11.14 29.52 -6.46
C TYR A 439 -11.60 28.26 -5.69
N SER A 440 -10.81 27.82 -4.70
CA SER A 440 -11.06 26.62 -3.91
C SER A 440 -10.68 26.86 -2.43
N ALA A 441 -11.66 26.75 -1.53
CA ALA A 441 -11.45 26.95 -0.09
C ALA A 441 -10.65 25.82 0.59
N GLY A 442 -10.48 24.68 -0.08
CA GLY A 442 -10.01 23.43 0.53
C GLY A 442 -11.05 22.78 1.45
N VAL A 443 -10.70 21.62 2.01
CA VAL A 443 -11.61 20.80 2.83
C VAL A 443 -11.01 20.36 4.16
N THR A 444 -11.90 20.16 5.13
CA THR A 444 -11.61 19.42 6.36
C THR A 444 -11.50 17.92 6.08
N ILE A 445 -10.93 17.15 7.02
CA ILE A 445 -10.83 15.69 6.90
C ILE A 445 -12.21 15.03 6.78
N GLU A 446 -13.23 15.54 7.49
CA GLU A 446 -14.59 15.00 7.44
C GLU A 446 -15.28 15.27 6.10
N GLU A 447 -15.05 16.44 5.50
CA GLU A 447 -15.56 16.76 4.18
C GLU A 447 -14.87 15.95 3.09
N LEU A 448 -13.55 15.74 3.18
CA LEU A 448 -12.80 14.86 2.28
C LEU A 448 -13.37 13.43 2.27
N ALA A 449 -13.68 12.87 3.44
CA ALA A 449 -14.34 11.57 3.56
C ALA A 449 -15.72 11.57 2.89
N ARG A 450 -16.54 12.61 3.11
CA ARG A 450 -17.86 12.76 2.46
C ARG A 450 -17.75 12.90 0.94
N LEU A 451 -16.73 13.59 0.42
CA LEU A 451 -16.46 13.72 -1.01
C LEU A 451 -16.12 12.36 -1.62
N LEU A 452 -15.16 11.62 -1.06
CA LEU A 452 -14.77 10.31 -1.56
C LEU A 452 -15.93 9.30 -1.56
N ARG A 453 -16.75 9.29 -0.50
CA ARG A 453 -17.97 8.46 -0.47
C ARG A 453 -18.95 8.85 -1.57
N ARG A 454 -19.16 10.16 -1.81
CA ARG A 454 -20.02 10.65 -2.90
C ARG A 454 -19.47 10.31 -4.29
N LEU A 455 -18.15 10.22 -4.44
CA LEU A 455 -17.47 9.80 -5.67
C LEU A 455 -17.44 8.27 -5.85
N GLY A 456 -17.95 7.49 -4.88
CA GLY A 456 -18.14 6.05 -4.99
C GLY A 456 -17.10 5.18 -4.26
N ALA A 457 -16.16 5.79 -3.53
CA ALA A 457 -15.21 5.02 -2.70
C ALA A 457 -15.95 4.30 -1.55
N VAL A 458 -15.57 3.04 -1.31
CA VAL A 458 -16.01 2.23 -0.16
C VAL A 458 -14.93 2.17 0.92
N GLU A 459 -13.66 2.26 0.52
CA GLU A 459 -12.50 2.41 1.39
C GLU A 459 -11.73 3.67 0.99
N ALA A 460 -11.13 4.38 1.94
CA ALA A 460 -10.34 5.57 1.63
C ALA A 460 -9.34 5.95 2.72
N LEU A 461 -8.21 6.53 2.30
CA LEU A 461 -7.09 6.97 3.11
C LEU A 461 -6.66 8.39 2.70
N ASN A 462 -6.49 9.30 3.67
CA ASN A 462 -5.88 10.60 3.43
C ASN A 462 -4.35 10.44 3.34
N LEU A 463 -3.76 11.06 2.31
CA LEU A 463 -2.32 11.10 2.05
C LEU A 463 -1.74 12.46 2.50
N ASP A 464 -0.49 12.75 2.16
CA ASP A 464 0.08 14.06 2.47
C ASP A 464 -0.72 15.21 1.79
N GLY A 465 -0.76 16.38 2.41
CA GLY A 465 -1.70 17.44 2.05
C GLY A 465 -1.19 18.85 2.26
N GLY A 466 -2.08 19.84 2.19
CA GLY A 466 -1.69 21.24 2.29
C GLY A 466 -0.77 21.65 1.13
N SER A 467 0.42 22.14 1.46
CA SER A 467 1.46 22.49 0.48
C SER A 467 1.88 21.30 -0.40
N SER A 468 1.81 20.06 0.08
CA SER A 468 2.17 18.89 -0.74
C SER A 468 1.10 18.49 -1.77
N SER A 469 -0.14 19.00 -1.67
CA SER A 469 -1.25 18.54 -2.52
C SER A 469 -1.11 19.00 -3.97
N ALA A 470 -0.75 18.06 -4.84
CA ALA A 470 -0.51 18.31 -6.26
C ALA A 470 -0.89 17.10 -7.13
N LEU A 471 -1.24 17.37 -8.38
CA LEU A 471 -1.51 16.39 -9.44
C LEU A 471 -0.80 16.84 -10.71
N CYS A 472 -0.08 15.95 -11.36
CA CYS A 472 0.44 16.16 -12.72
C CYS A 472 -0.11 15.10 -13.67
N ILE A 473 -0.45 15.50 -14.89
CA ILE A 473 -0.94 14.63 -15.96
C ILE A 473 -0.17 14.92 -17.25
N ARG A 474 0.32 13.87 -17.91
CA ARG A 474 1.01 14.00 -19.21
C ARG A 474 0.09 14.68 -20.24
N GLY A 475 0.58 15.75 -20.84
CA GLY A 475 -0.15 16.52 -21.85
C GLY A 475 -1.21 17.50 -21.32
N LEU A 476 -1.53 17.49 -20.01
CA LEU A 476 -2.44 18.47 -19.39
C LEU A 476 -1.77 19.38 -18.35
N GLY A 477 -0.51 19.11 -17.99
CA GLY A 477 0.24 19.90 -17.02
C GLY A 477 -0.03 19.49 -15.57
N CYS A 478 0.14 20.44 -14.64
CA CYS A 478 0.04 20.19 -13.21
C CYS A 478 -0.91 21.16 -12.51
N PHE A 479 -1.55 20.66 -11.45
CA PHE A 479 -2.61 21.30 -10.68
C PHE A 479 -2.32 21.19 -9.18
N GLY A 480 -2.93 22.03 -8.35
CA GLY A 480 -2.59 22.16 -6.93
C GLY A 480 -1.28 22.93 -6.71
N SER A 481 -0.47 22.48 -5.78
CA SER A 481 0.73 23.20 -5.35
C SER A 481 2.00 22.85 -6.13
N ALA A 482 2.96 23.79 -6.13
CA ALA A 482 4.30 23.60 -6.66
C ALA A 482 5.36 23.29 -5.59
N HIS A 483 4.99 23.18 -4.30
CA HIS A 483 5.98 22.88 -3.26
C HIS A 483 6.61 21.48 -3.45
N PRO A 484 7.88 21.30 -3.05
CA PRO A 484 8.55 20.00 -3.10
C PRO A 484 7.84 18.91 -2.29
N VAL A 485 7.86 17.68 -2.81
CA VAL A 485 7.33 16.48 -2.18
C VAL A 485 8.40 15.39 -2.08
N ALA A 486 8.27 14.50 -1.09
CA ALA A 486 9.18 13.36 -0.92
C ALA A 486 8.77 12.09 -1.68
N SER A 487 7.56 12.05 -2.26
CA SER A 487 7.10 10.96 -3.12
C SER A 487 5.87 11.33 -3.94
N ALA A 488 5.61 10.53 -4.97
CA ALA A 488 4.36 10.52 -5.71
C ALA A 488 3.80 9.10 -5.90
N LEU A 489 2.47 8.97 -5.93
CA LEU A 489 1.77 7.81 -6.45
C LEU A 489 1.52 8.04 -7.95
N ALA A 490 2.31 7.37 -8.77
CA ALA A 490 2.29 7.47 -10.22
C ALA A 490 1.52 6.30 -10.86
N ILE A 491 0.74 6.61 -11.88
CA ILE A 491 0.10 5.62 -12.76
C ILE A 491 0.99 5.48 -13.98
N VAL A 492 1.50 4.26 -14.17
CA VAL A 492 2.53 3.94 -15.16
C VAL A 492 1.96 2.99 -16.20
N ARG A 493 2.13 3.31 -17.49
CA ARG A 493 1.91 2.39 -18.61
C ARG A 493 3.23 1.69 -18.93
N LYS A 494 3.21 0.36 -19.02
CA LYS A 494 4.34 -0.45 -19.47
C LYS A 494 4.48 -0.36 -20.98
N ARG A 495 5.71 -0.21 -21.46
CA ARG A 495 6.09 -0.43 -22.85
C ARG A 495 6.46 -1.90 -22.98
N PHE A 496 5.93 -2.56 -24.02
CA PHE A 496 6.22 -3.95 -24.38
C PHE A 496 6.96 -3.97 -25.71
#